data_AF-A0A355G3U9-F1
#
_entry.id   AF-A0A355G3U9-F1
#
_cell.length_a   1.000
_cell.length_b   1.000
_cell.length_c   1.000
_cell.angle_alpha   90.00
_cell.angle_beta   90.00
_cell.angle_gamma   90.00
#
_symmetry.space_group_name_H-M   'P 1'
#
loop_
_entity.id
_entity.type
_entity.pdbx_description
1 polymer ?
#
loop_
_entity_poly.entity_id
_entity_poly.type
_entity_poly.pdbx_seq_one_letter_code
_entity_poly.pdbx_strand_id
1 'polypeptide(L)'
;MMLSLSVGLIGVQTVFRQKHRIRQLTQCADFIQTVSTEIGYGCFPLTDILHRAAENEAFSALPFLKSVEREITTGFSLAWKTSIENATSLALRKEEKAILIQFGKHLGTTDTDTQLVICERYRVQFAQRSKDASMRFSDGKRLYYGCFAIASLLLFTLIL
;
A
#
# COMPACT_ATOMS: atom_id res chain seq x y z
N MET A 1 13.05 -33.73 -7.29
CA MET A 1 12.99 -32.69 -8.34
C MET A 1 11.69 -31.86 -8.31
N MET A 2 10.51 -32.45 -8.08
CA MET A 2 9.24 -31.68 -7.97
C MET A 2 9.16 -30.77 -6.71
N LEU A 3 9.79 -31.16 -5.59
CA LEU A 3 9.76 -30.40 -4.33
C LEU A 3 10.71 -29.18 -4.31
N SER A 4 11.75 -29.14 -5.15
CA SER A 4 12.67 -28.00 -5.22
C SER A 4 12.11 -26.87 -6.10
N LEU A 5 11.33 -27.21 -7.13
CA LEU A 5 10.68 -26.23 -8.02
C LEU A 5 9.52 -25.49 -7.32
N SER A 6 8.77 -26.16 -6.45
CA SER A 6 7.63 -25.57 -5.73
C SER A 6 8.07 -24.51 -4.71
N VAL A 7 9.17 -24.74 -3.97
CA VAL A 7 9.73 -23.77 -3.01
C VAL A 7 10.21 -22.51 -3.72
N GLY A 8 10.81 -22.65 -4.91
CA GLY A 8 11.24 -21.51 -5.73
C GLY A 8 10.08 -20.60 -6.16
N LEU A 9 8.99 -21.20 -6.66
CA LEU A 9 7.79 -20.46 -7.10
C LEU A 9 7.08 -19.73 -5.94
N ILE A 10 6.95 -20.39 -4.78
CA ILE A 10 6.36 -19.79 -3.57
C ILE A 10 7.22 -18.62 -3.07
N GLY A 11 8.55 -18.75 -3.12
CA GLY A 11 9.48 -17.68 -2.74
C GLY A 11 9.33 -16.44 -3.63
N VAL A 12 9.29 -16.63 -4.95
CA VAL A 12 9.14 -15.54 -5.93
C VAL A 12 7.80 -14.81 -5.76
N GLN A 13 6.70 -15.54 -5.62
CA GLN A 13 5.37 -14.95 -5.45
C GLN A 13 5.28 -14.11 -4.16
N THR A 14 5.90 -14.57 -3.08
CA THR A 14 5.92 -13.86 -1.79
C THR A 14 6.71 -12.56 -1.89
N VAL A 15 7.85 -12.58 -2.60
CA VAL A 15 8.67 -11.40 -2.88
C VAL A 15 7.90 -10.36 -3.70
N PHE A 16 7.21 -10.78 -4.77
CA PHE A 16 6.38 -9.88 -5.57
C PHE A 16 5.25 -9.27 -4.75
N ARG A 17 4.51 -10.08 -3.99
CA ARG A 17 3.42 -9.60 -3.13
C ARG A 17 3.91 -8.57 -2.11
N GLN A 18 5.09 -8.80 -1.52
CA GLN A 18 5.66 -7.86 -0.54
C GLN A 18 6.11 -6.54 -1.19
N LYS A 19 6.70 -6.59 -2.39
CA LYS A 19 7.00 -5.39 -3.19
C LYS A 19 5.74 -4.61 -3.55
N HIS A 20 4.70 -5.30 -4.02
CA HIS A 20 3.41 -4.69 -4.34
C HIS A 20 2.79 -4.02 -3.11
N ARG A 21 2.80 -4.68 -1.95
CA ARG A 21 2.32 -4.09 -0.70
C ARG A 21 3.10 -2.83 -0.31
N ILE A 22 4.43 -2.84 -0.41
CA ILE A 22 5.25 -1.63 -0.13
C ILE A 22 4.85 -0.50 -1.07
N ARG A 23 4.74 -0.78 -2.38
CA ARG A 23 4.30 0.21 -3.37
C ARG A 23 2.92 0.79 -3.04
N GLN A 24 1.97 -0.06 -2.65
CA GLN A 24 0.63 0.37 -2.24
C GLN A 24 0.63 1.22 -0.98
N LEU A 25 1.42 0.86 0.03
CA LEU A 25 1.56 1.67 1.26
C LEU A 25 2.14 3.05 0.96
N THR A 26 3.16 3.12 0.10
CA THR A 26 3.74 4.40 -0.35
C THR A 26 2.70 5.23 -1.10
N GLN A 27 2.04 4.65 -2.11
CA GLN A 27 1.03 5.37 -2.88
C GLN A 27 -0.16 5.82 -2.01
N CYS A 28 -0.55 5.06 -0.97
CA CYS A 28 -1.55 5.53 0.00
C CYS A 28 -1.09 6.79 0.72
N ALA A 29 0.17 6.84 1.18
CA ALA A 29 0.71 8.03 1.83
C ALA A 29 0.75 9.23 0.86
N ASP A 30 1.24 9.01 -0.36
CA ASP A 30 1.32 10.06 -1.40
C ASP A 30 -0.08 10.58 -1.77
N PHE A 31 -1.06 9.68 -1.92
CA PHE A 31 -2.45 10.05 -2.17
C PHE A 31 -3.03 10.89 -1.04
N ILE A 32 -2.82 10.50 0.22
CA ILE A 32 -3.30 11.28 1.38
C ILE A 32 -2.63 12.65 1.42
N GLN A 33 -1.33 12.74 1.05
CA GLN A 33 -0.66 14.03 0.93
C GLN A 33 -1.31 14.90 -0.16
N THR A 34 -1.60 14.34 -1.33
CA THR A 34 -2.30 15.06 -2.40
C THR A 34 -3.66 15.57 -1.94
N VAL A 35 -4.46 14.71 -1.31
CA VAL A 35 -5.76 15.09 -0.74
C VAL A 35 -5.61 16.21 0.29
N SER A 36 -4.62 16.11 1.19
CA SER A 36 -4.32 17.14 2.20
C SER A 36 -3.99 18.48 1.55
N THR A 37 -3.11 18.48 0.55
CA THR A 37 -2.71 19.68 -0.19
C THR A 37 -3.90 20.33 -0.89
N GLU A 38 -4.73 19.55 -1.59
CA GLU A 38 -5.89 20.06 -2.32
C GLU A 38 -6.98 20.62 -1.39
N ILE A 39 -7.21 19.96 -0.25
CA ILE A 39 -8.12 20.45 0.81
C ILE A 39 -7.59 21.75 1.40
N GLY A 40 -6.28 21.82 1.70
CA GLY A 40 -5.66 22.98 2.32
C GLY A 40 -5.70 24.23 1.44
N TYR A 41 -5.59 24.06 0.12
CA TYR A 41 -5.77 25.16 -0.83
C TYR A 41 -7.23 25.44 -1.21
N GLY A 42 -8.16 24.53 -0.88
CA GLY A 42 -9.58 24.65 -1.22
C GLY A 42 -9.86 24.61 -2.73
N CYS A 43 -8.97 24.01 -3.52
CA CYS A 43 -9.00 24.15 -4.97
C CYS A 43 -10.12 23.35 -5.65
N PHE A 44 -10.50 22.18 -5.11
CA PHE A 44 -11.44 21.28 -5.78
C PHE A 44 -12.36 20.54 -4.79
N PRO A 45 -13.60 20.22 -5.20
CA PRO A 45 -14.46 19.26 -4.51
C PRO A 45 -13.75 17.89 -4.34
N LEU A 46 -14.07 17.18 -3.26
CA LEU A 46 -13.48 15.86 -2.98
C LEU A 46 -13.67 14.86 -4.12
N THR A 47 -14.81 14.91 -4.81
CA THR A 47 -15.11 14.06 -5.98
C THR A 47 -14.10 14.26 -7.11
N ASP A 48 -13.69 15.50 -7.35
CA ASP A 48 -12.77 15.86 -8.43
C ASP A 48 -11.34 15.47 -8.06
N ILE A 49 -10.97 15.62 -6.79
CA ILE A 49 -9.69 15.13 -6.26
C ILE A 49 -9.59 13.61 -6.45
N LEU A 50 -10.67 12.88 -6.15
CA LEU A 50 -10.72 11.42 -6.31
C LEU A 50 -10.66 11.00 -7.78
N HIS A 51 -11.40 11.67 -8.66
CA HIS A 51 -11.36 11.42 -10.10
C HIS A 51 -9.94 11.61 -10.66
N ARG A 52 -9.30 12.74 -10.33
CA ARG A 52 -7.90 13.00 -10.74
C ARG A 52 -6.94 11.97 -10.18
N ALA A 53 -7.12 11.55 -8.94
CA ALA A 53 -6.29 10.52 -8.34
C ALA A 53 -6.51 9.15 -9.00
N ALA A 54 -7.74 8.82 -9.39
CA ALA A 54 -8.09 7.57 -10.07
C ALA A 54 -7.48 7.46 -11.48
N GLU A 55 -7.36 8.60 -12.18
CA GLU A 55 -6.76 8.69 -13.51
C GLU A 55 -5.24 8.91 -13.50
N ASN A 56 -4.65 9.30 -12.36
CA ASN A 56 -3.22 9.51 -12.26
C ASN A 56 -2.44 8.18 -12.15
N GLU A 57 -1.54 7.94 -13.11
CA GLU A 57 -0.66 6.76 -13.12
C GLU A 57 0.19 6.61 -11.86
N ALA A 58 0.48 7.72 -11.16
CA ALA A 58 1.19 7.71 -9.88
C ALA A 58 0.45 6.90 -8.80
N PHE A 59 -0.88 6.73 -8.91
CA PHE A 59 -1.71 5.95 -7.99
C PHE A 59 -2.23 4.64 -8.60
N SER A 60 -1.65 4.19 -9.71
CA SER A 60 -2.04 2.96 -10.42
C SER A 60 -2.05 1.67 -9.57
N ALA A 61 -1.31 1.61 -8.45
CA ALA A 61 -1.34 0.45 -7.56
C ALA A 61 -2.50 0.49 -6.55
N LEU A 62 -3.33 1.55 -6.56
CA LEU A 62 -4.49 1.77 -5.72
C LEU A 62 -5.80 1.56 -6.51
N PRO A 63 -6.15 0.31 -6.88
CA PRO A 63 -7.27 0.01 -7.77
C PRO A 63 -8.63 0.42 -7.20
N PHE A 64 -8.73 0.59 -5.88
CA PHE A 64 -9.97 0.99 -5.23
C PHE A 64 -10.39 2.41 -5.62
N LEU A 65 -9.47 3.31 -6.01
CA LEU A 65 -9.82 4.70 -6.37
C LEU A 65 -10.81 4.75 -7.54
N LYS A 66 -10.58 3.96 -8.59
CA LYS A 66 -11.50 3.82 -9.74
C LYS A 66 -12.82 3.14 -9.35
N SER A 67 -12.84 2.29 -8.33
CA SER A 67 -14.10 1.68 -7.84
C SER A 67 -14.92 2.67 -7.04
N VAL A 68 -14.27 3.48 -6.19
CA VAL A 68 -14.95 4.51 -5.39
C VAL A 68 -15.64 5.52 -6.30
N GLU A 69 -14.94 5.97 -7.33
CA GLU A 69 -15.48 6.91 -8.32
C GLU A 69 -16.77 6.38 -8.98
N ARG A 70 -16.79 5.11 -9.37
CA ARG A 70 -17.97 4.48 -10.00
C ARG A 70 -19.14 4.28 -9.04
N GLU A 71 -18.87 4.05 -7.76
CA GLU A 71 -19.88 3.71 -6.75
C GLU A 71 -20.32 4.91 -5.89
N ILE A 72 -19.77 6.11 -6.14
CA ILE A 72 -19.93 7.29 -5.26
C ILE A 72 -21.39 7.73 -5.07
N THR A 73 -22.27 7.39 -6.02
CA THR A 73 -23.72 7.66 -5.99
C THR A 73 -24.44 6.96 -4.82
N THR A 74 -23.85 5.91 -4.26
CA THR A 74 -24.38 5.18 -3.07
C THR A 74 -24.01 5.83 -1.74
N GLY A 75 -23.25 6.94 -1.78
CA GLY A 75 -22.71 7.63 -0.61
C GLY A 75 -21.21 7.35 -0.45
N PHE A 76 -20.43 8.41 -0.29
CA PHE A 76 -18.96 8.36 -0.29
C PHE A 76 -18.39 7.33 0.70
N SER A 77 -18.81 7.35 1.97
CA SER A 77 -18.27 6.46 3.00
C SER A 77 -18.55 4.98 2.72
N LEU A 78 -19.70 4.67 2.10
CA LEU A 78 -20.07 3.30 1.73
C LEU A 78 -19.28 2.85 0.51
N ALA A 79 -19.25 3.66 -0.55
CA ALA A 79 -18.47 3.42 -1.75
C ALA A 79 -16.98 3.19 -1.44
N TRP A 80 -16.41 4.03 -0.56
CA TRP A 80 -15.03 3.91 -0.07
C TRP A 80 -14.76 2.57 0.59
N LYS A 81 -15.58 2.22 1.57
CA LYS A 81 -15.44 0.96 2.32
C LYS A 81 -15.56 -0.25 1.40
N THR A 82 -16.64 -0.31 0.62
CA THR A 82 -16.94 -1.43 -0.29
C THR A 82 -15.84 -1.62 -1.32
N SER A 83 -15.32 -0.53 -1.89
CA SER A 83 -14.23 -0.57 -2.87
C SER A 83 -12.93 -1.16 -2.30
N ILE A 84 -12.59 -0.87 -1.04
CA ILE A 84 -11.38 -1.41 -0.38
C ILE A 84 -11.56 -2.87 0.03
N GLU A 85 -12.75 -3.23 0.51
CA GLU A 85 -13.08 -4.59 0.92
C GLU A 85 -13.10 -5.54 -0.29
N ASN A 86 -13.70 -5.11 -1.39
CA ASN A 86 -13.84 -5.91 -2.62
C ASN A 86 -12.58 -5.90 -3.51
N ALA A 87 -11.60 -5.02 -3.26
CA ALA A 87 -10.37 -5.00 -4.02
C ALA A 87 -9.47 -6.22 -3.70
N THR A 88 -9.52 -7.21 -4.60
CA THR A 88 -8.74 -8.46 -4.53
C THR A 88 -7.27 -8.26 -4.86
N SER A 89 -6.95 -7.29 -5.72
CA SER A 89 -5.57 -6.91 -6.12
C SER A 89 -4.85 -6.04 -5.07
N LEU A 90 -5.53 -5.71 -3.98
CA LEU A 90 -4.99 -4.92 -2.88
C LEU A 90 -4.17 -5.84 -1.95
N ALA A 91 -2.85 -5.74 -2.03
CA ALA A 91 -1.88 -6.53 -1.28
C ALA A 91 -1.69 -6.07 0.18
N LEU A 92 -2.40 -5.02 0.60
CA LEU A 92 -2.46 -4.56 1.99
C LEU A 92 -3.01 -5.65 2.93
N ARG A 93 -2.48 -5.68 4.16
CA ARG A 93 -2.97 -6.52 5.25
C ARG A 93 -4.33 -6.04 5.74
N LYS A 94 -5.07 -6.91 6.45
CA LYS A 94 -6.37 -6.59 7.04
C LYS A 94 -6.33 -5.33 7.91
N GLU A 95 -5.32 -5.19 8.77
CA GLU A 95 -5.11 -4.00 9.61
C GLU A 95 -4.90 -2.73 8.78
N GLU A 96 -4.15 -2.81 7.67
CA GLU A 96 -3.84 -1.68 6.80
C GLU A 96 -5.09 -1.25 6.01
N LYS A 97 -5.90 -2.22 5.57
CA LYS A 97 -7.23 -1.95 5.00
C LYS A 97 -8.14 -1.28 6.01
N ALA A 98 -8.16 -1.74 7.27
CA ALA A 98 -8.99 -1.14 8.31
C ALA A 98 -8.61 0.33 8.59
N ILE A 99 -7.30 0.63 8.62
CA ILE A 99 -6.79 2.01 8.72
C ILE A 99 -7.27 2.85 7.54
N LEU A 100 -7.16 2.34 6.31
CA LEU A 100 -7.59 3.05 5.10
C LEU A 100 -9.12 3.30 5.08
N ILE A 101 -9.91 2.33 5.55
CA ILE A 101 -11.37 2.47 5.70
C ILE A 101 -11.69 3.54 6.75
N GLN A 102 -10.98 3.56 7.88
CA GLN A 102 -11.17 4.61 8.89
C GLN A 102 -10.81 5.99 8.34
N PHE A 103 -9.72 6.12 7.56
CA PHE A 103 -9.38 7.38 6.91
C PHE A 103 -10.55 7.94 6.08
N GLY A 104 -11.15 7.11 5.21
CA GLY A 104 -12.28 7.53 4.40
C GLY A 104 -13.53 7.94 5.20
N LYS A 105 -13.74 7.36 6.40
CA LYS A 105 -14.84 7.81 7.28
C LYS A 105 -14.66 9.23 7.82
N HIS A 106 -13.41 9.62 8.06
CA HIS A 106 -13.08 10.95 8.56
C HIS A 106 -13.00 11.99 7.42
N LEU A 107 -12.85 11.52 6.18
CA LEU A 107 -12.77 12.38 5.00
C LEU A 107 -14.15 12.95 4.67
N GLY A 108 -14.29 14.27 4.75
CA GLY A 108 -15.54 14.99 4.47
C GLY A 108 -16.55 15.08 5.63
N THR A 109 -16.17 14.67 6.84
CA THR A 109 -17.04 14.71 8.04
C THR A 109 -16.53 15.65 9.14
N THR A 110 -15.36 16.27 8.94
CA THR A 110 -14.69 17.14 9.92
C THR A 110 -14.32 18.47 9.30
N ASP A 111 -14.15 19.51 10.12
CA ASP A 111 -13.71 20.84 9.68
C ASP A 111 -12.32 20.77 9.01
N THR A 112 -12.05 21.69 8.07
CA THR A 112 -10.83 21.70 7.25
C THR A 112 -9.55 21.56 8.07
N ASP A 113 -9.37 22.34 9.14
CA ASP A 113 -8.17 22.29 9.99
C ASP A 113 -8.00 20.92 10.65
N THR A 114 -9.11 20.35 11.13
CA THR A 114 -9.13 19.01 11.72
C THR A 114 -8.81 17.95 10.66
N GLN A 115 -9.35 18.12 9.45
CA GLN A 115 -9.13 17.21 8.34
C GLN A 115 -7.66 17.19 7.89
N LEU A 116 -6.97 18.33 7.89
CA LEU A 116 -5.53 18.40 7.60
C LEU A 116 -4.69 17.64 8.64
N VAL A 117 -5.00 17.79 9.93
CA VAL A 117 -4.34 17.03 11.01
C VAL A 117 -4.60 15.52 10.86
N ILE A 118 -5.83 15.13 10.51
CA ILE A 118 -6.20 13.74 10.25
C ILE A 118 -5.41 13.19 9.05
N CYS A 119 -5.36 13.93 7.94
CA CYS A 119 -4.58 13.55 6.76
C CYS A 119 -3.11 13.32 7.13
N GLU A 120 -2.48 14.25 7.85
CA GLU A 120 -1.08 14.11 8.25
C GLU A 120 -0.84 12.86 9.11
N ARG A 121 -1.74 12.60 10.08
CA ARG A 121 -1.65 11.40 10.92
C ARG A 121 -1.68 10.12 10.10
N TYR A 122 -2.65 9.98 9.20
CA TYR A 122 -2.76 8.78 8.37
C TYR A 122 -1.61 8.68 7.37
N ARG A 123 -1.16 9.79 6.79
CA ARG A 123 0.00 9.86 5.90
C ARG A 123 1.25 9.31 6.58
N VAL A 124 1.58 9.82 7.77
CA VAL A 124 2.73 9.35 8.57
C VAL A 124 2.59 7.87 8.90
N GLN A 125 1.39 7.41 9.25
CA GLN A 125 1.15 6.00 9.55
C GLN A 125 1.40 5.08 8.35
N PHE A 126 0.94 5.46 7.14
CA PHE A 126 1.21 4.70 5.92
C PHE A 126 2.69 4.76 5.50
N ALA A 127 3.31 5.95 5.59
CA ALA A 127 4.73 6.14 5.28
C ALA A 127 5.63 5.29 6.20
N GLN A 128 5.36 5.28 7.51
CA GLN A 128 6.11 4.47 8.47
C GLN A 128 5.96 2.98 8.17
N ARG A 129 4.72 2.51 7.89
CA ARG A 129 4.48 1.10 7.52
C ARG A 129 5.17 0.71 6.23
N SER A 130 5.21 1.61 5.24
CA SER A 130 5.97 1.39 4.00
C SER A 130 7.47 1.26 4.30
N LYS A 131 8.02 2.18 5.10
CA LYS A 131 9.43 2.16 5.51
C LYS A 131 9.77 0.87 6.25
N ASP A 132 8.98 0.47 7.24
CA ASP A 132 9.18 -0.74 8.03
C ASP A 132 9.09 -2.00 7.16
N ALA A 133 8.12 -2.05 6.25
CA ALA A 133 7.98 -3.16 5.30
C ALA A 133 9.17 -3.25 4.34
N SER A 134 9.69 -2.10 3.88
CA SER A 134 10.87 -2.00 3.03
C SER A 134 12.15 -2.44 3.75
N MET A 135 12.37 -1.97 4.98
CA MET A 135 13.51 -2.36 5.82
C MET A 135 13.52 -3.87 6.05
N ARG A 136 12.42 -4.44 6.54
CA ARG A 136 12.28 -5.90 6.76
C ARG A 136 12.51 -6.72 5.49
N PHE A 137 12.04 -6.22 4.35
CA PHE A 137 12.26 -6.87 3.06
C PHE A 137 13.72 -6.81 2.60
N SER A 138 14.41 -5.69 2.86
CA SER A 138 15.84 -5.55 2.56
C SER A 138 16.73 -6.41 3.46
N ASP A 139 16.41 -6.48 4.76
CA ASP A 139 17.15 -7.29 5.72
C ASP A 139 16.97 -8.79 5.44
N GLY A 140 15.74 -9.22 5.16
CA GLY A 140 15.46 -10.62 4.79
C GLY A 140 16.24 -11.08 3.56
N LYS A 141 16.43 -10.21 2.56
CA LYS A 141 17.29 -10.52 1.40
C LYS A 141 18.76 -10.63 1.78
N ARG A 142 19.26 -9.73 2.63
CA ARG A 142 20.66 -9.77 3.09
C ARG A 142 20.96 -11.06 3.84
N LEU A 143 20.06 -11.50 4.74
CA LEU A 143 20.20 -12.80 5.41
C LEU A 143 20.18 -13.96 4.41
N TYR A 144 19.26 -13.95 3.43
CA TYR A 144 19.16 -15.02 2.43
C TYR A 144 20.44 -15.16 1.59
N TYR A 145 20.98 -14.05 1.08
CA TYR A 145 22.23 -14.07 0.32
C TYR A 145 23.44 -14.44 1.18
N GLY A 146 23.48 -14.00 2.44
CA GLY A 146 24.54 -14.36 3.39
C GLY A 146 24.59 -15.86 3.69
N CYS A 147 23.44 -16.49 3.97
CA CYS A 147 23.38 -17.94 4.21
C CYS A 147 23.78 -18.75 2.97
N PHE A 148 23.42 -18.32 1.77
CA PHE A 148 23.78 -19.02 0.54
C PHE A 148 25.29 -18.92 0.26
N ALA A 149 25.90 -17.76 0.53
CA ALA A 149 27.34 -17.58 0.41
C ALA A 149 28.11 -18.51 1.37
N ILE A 150 27.71 -18.58 2.64
CA ILE A 150 28.34 -19.46 3.65
C ILE A 150 28.14 -20.93 3.28
N ALA A 151 26.95 -21.33 2.85
CA ALA A 151 26.66 -22.70 2.43
C ALA A 151 27.52 -23.11 1.22
N SER A 152 27.70 -22.23 0.23
CA SER A 152 28.55 -22.49 -0.94
C SER A 152 30.03 -22.64 -0.57
N LEU A 153 30.52 -21.84 0.38
CA LEU A 153 31.91 -21.88 0.84
C LEU A 153 32.20 -23.18 1.60
N LEU A 154 31.29 -23.63 2.46
CA LEU A 154 31.40 -24.91 3.17
C LEU A 154 31.39 -26.12 2.23
N LEU A 155 30.56 -26.08 1.18
CA LEU A 155 30.47 -27.14 0.19
C LEU A 155 31.76 -27.23 -0.64
N PHE A 156 32.35 -26.08 -0.99
CA PHE A 156 33.63 -26.02 -1.68
C PHE A 156 34.77 -26.62 -0.83
N THR A 157 34.83 -26.30 0.47
CA THR A 157 35.86 -26.85 1.37
C THR A 157 35.70 -28.34 1.67
N LEU A 158 34.52 -28.92 1.47
CA LEU A 158 34.24 -30.34 1.74
C LEU A 158 34.50 -31.24 0.52
N ILE A 159 34.57 -30.64 -0.67
CA ILE A 159 34.89 -31.32 -1.94
C ILE A 159 36.40 -31.31 -2.23
N LEU A 160 37.16 -30.38 -1.64
CA LEU A 160 38.62 -30.27 -1.72
C LEU A 160 39.30 -31.21 -0.70
#